data_AF-A0A5C5GHC2-F1
#
_entry.id   AF-A0A5C5GHC2-F1
#
_cell.length_a   1.000
_cell.length_b   1.000
_cell.length_c   1.000
_cell.angle_alpha   90.00
_cell.angle_beta   90.00
_cell.angle_gamma   90.00
#
_symmetry.space_group_name_H-M   'P 1'
#
loop_
_entity.id
_entity.type
_entity.pdbx_description
1 polymer ?
#
loop_
_entity_poly.entity_id
_entity_poly.type
_entity_poly.pdbx_seq_one_letter_code
_entity_poly.pdbx_strand_id
1 'polypeptide(L)'
;MSVRILALTLFAGPALADLDPCLVGTWKADMLDVAEVYASTMNATDVTARGDIVLTVAPDGRATMQPRNFELDTLIPNTPPMTVSVTGALTGRFQTSGNSYWMEGESYSLVGTADFLGTRMEVPFTGANEYLAGASGIYGCTDAGMAFEPDGGPGSMPRSWYRQ
;
A
#
# COMPACT_ATOMS: atom_id res chain seq x y z
N MET A 1 -29.52 -9.95 -56.64
CA MET A 1 -28.21 -10.45 -56.19
C MET A 1 -27.84 -9.61 -54.98
N SER A 2 -28.16 -10.10 -53.77
CA SER A 2 -28.09 -9.31 -52.54
C SER A 2 -26.81 -9.63 -51.78
N VAL A 3 -25.91 -8.66 -51.69
CA VAL A 3 -24.68 -8.75 -50.88
C VAL A 3 -25.05 -8.45 -49.43
N ARG A 4 -24.94 -9.44 -48.54
CA ARG A 4 -25.03 -9.24 -47.09
C ARG A 4 -23.63 -8.93 -46.56
N ILE A 5 -23.42 -7.69 -46.13
CA ILE A 5 -22.22 -7.27 -45.41
C ILE A 5 -22.42 -7.67 -43.94
N LEU A 6 -21.68 -8.67 -43.49
CA LEU A 6 -21.61 -9.08 -42.09
C LEU A 6 -20.57 -8.18 -41.41
N ALA A 7 -21.02 -7.10 -40.77
CA ALA A 7 -20.15 -6.25 -39.96
C ALA A 7 -19.85 -6.97 -38.63
N LEU A 8 -18.66 -7.58 -38.52
CA LEU A 8 -18.11 -7.98 -37.22
C LEU A 8 -17.66 -6.72 -36.48
N THR A 9 -18.47 -6.27 -35.52
CA THR A 9 -18.03 -5.31 -34.50
C THR A 9 -17.15 -6.06 -33.49
N LEU A 10 -15.83 -6.01 -33.69
CA LEU A 10 -14.86 -6.32 -32.65
C LEU A 10 -14.97 -5.25 -31.57
N PHE A 11 -15.65 -5.58 -30.47
CA PHE A 11 -15.55 -4.79 -29.24
C PHE A 11 -14.15 -5.00 -28.68
N ALA A 12 -13.22 -4.11 -29.06
CA ALA A 12 -11.98 -3.94 -28.33
C ALA A 12 -12.35 -3.39 -26.95
N GLY A 13 -12.54 -4.29 -25.98
CA GLY A 13 -12.57 -3.89 -24.58
C GLY A 13 -11.26 -3.17 -24.23
N PRO A 14 -11.26 -2.29 -23.22
CA PRO A 14 -10.02 -1.72 -22.73
C PRO A 14 -9.09 -2.88 -22.35
N ALA A 15 -7.91 -2.93 -22.98
CA ALA A 15 -6.87 -3.85 -22.56
C ALA A 15 -6.60 -3.55 -21.08
N LEU A 16 -7.00 -4.46 -20.20
CA LEU A 16 -6.51 -4.45 -18.83
C LEU A 16 -5.00 -4.51 -18.97
N ALA A 17 -4.29 -3.51 -18.48
CA ALA A 17 -2.85 -3.60 -18.32
C ALA A 17 -2.55 -4.96 -17.68
N ASP A 18 -1.59 -5.71 -18.23
CA ASP A 18 -1.23 -7.05 -17.75
C ASP A 18 -0.74 -6.94 -16.31
N LEU A 19 -1.68 -6.99 -15.37
CA LEU A 19 -1.39 -7.16 -13.96
C LEU A 19 -0.86 -8.58 -13.81
N ASP A 20 0.33 -8.70 -13.24
CA ASP A 20 0.88 -10.00 -12.90
C ASP A 20 -0.10 -10.79 -12.01
N PRO A 21 -0.60 -11.95 -12.46
CA PRO A 21 -1.56 -12.76 -11.71
C PRO A 21 -1.05 -13.13 -10.31
N CYS A 22 0.27 -13.17 -10.12
CA CYS A 22 0.85 -13.43 -8.82
C CYS A 22 0.40 -12.39 -7.80
N LEU A 23 0.32 -11.10 -8.16
CA LEU A 23 -0.08 -10.02 -7.24
C LEU A 23 -1.54 -10.11 -6.79
N VAL A 24 -2.40 -10.80 -7.55
CA VAL A 24 -3.83 -10.90 -7.28
C VAL A 24 -4.08 -11.73 -6.03
N GLY A 25 -4.73 -11.15 -5.02
CA GLY A 25 -4.99 -11.84 -3.77
C GLY A 25 -5.11 -10.94 -2.55
N THR A 26 -5.04 -11.58 -1.38
CA THR A 26 -4.95 -10.90 -0.09
C THR A 26 -3.59 -11.18 0.53
N TRP A 27 -2.97 -10.11 1.01
CA TRP A 27 -1.60 -10.09 1.49
C TRP A 27 -1.54 -9.38 2.83
N LYS A 28 -0.69 -9.86 3.71
CA LYS A 28 -0.39 -9.25 5.01
C LYS A 28 1.04 -8.75 4.98
N ALA A 29 1.26 -7.49 5.32
CA ALA A 29 2.61 -6.94 5.42
C ALA A 29 3.41 -7.62 6.54
N ASP A 30 4.72 -7.67 6.38
CA ASP A 30 5.65 -7.98 7.47
C ASP A 30 5.71 -6.78 8.42
N MET A 31 5.34 -6.98 9.68
CA MET A 31 5.29 -5.89 10.66
C MET A 31 6.67 -5.42 11.11
N LEU A 32 7.71 -6.26 10.99
CA LEU A 32 9.08 -5.83 11.24
C LEU A 32 9.53 -4.85 10.15
N ASP A 33 9.25 -5.19 8.90
CA ASP A 33 9.51 -4.32 7.76
C ASP A 33 8.70 -3.02 7.82
N VAL A 34 7.43 -3.08 8.22
CA VAL A 34 6.62 -1.88 8.48
C VAL A 34 7.30 -0.99 9.52
N ALA A 35 7.74 -1.54 10.66
CA ALA A 35 8.41 -0.77 11.70
C ALA A 35 9.69 -0.09 11.18
N GLU A 36 10.49 -0.77 10.36
CA GLU A 36 11.69 -0.21 9.72
C GLU A 36 11.36 0.96 8.78
N VAL A 37 10.38 0.78 7.89
CA VAL A 37 9.93 1.82 6.95
C VAL A 37 9.46 3.06 7.71
N TYR A 38 8.65 2.87 8.76
CA TYR A 38 8.16 3.97 9.59
C TYR A 38 9.27 4.62 10.43
N ALA A 39 10.22 3.84 10.97
CA ALA A 39 11.34 4.39 11.74
C ALA A 39 12.19 5.34 10.89
N SER A 40 12.56 4.91 9.68
CA SER A 40 13.34 5.75 8.76
C SER A 40 12.56 7.00 8.35
N THR A 41 11.25 6.85 8.15
CA THR A 41 10.36 7.92 7.71
C THR A 41 10.18 9.00 8.78
N MET A 42 9.93 8.59 10.03
CA MET A 42 9.66 9.50 11.14
C MET A 42 10.95 10.01 11.81
N ASN A 43 12.12 9.59 11.32
CA ASN A 43 13.41 9.82 11.97
C ASN A 43 13.37 9.39 13.46
N ALA A 44 12.71 8.25 13.70
CA ALA A 44 12.58 7.68 15.04
C ALA A 44 13.77 6.78 15.35
N THR A 45 14.20 6.78 16.61
CA THR A 45 15.26 5.88 17.10
C THR A 45 14.74 4.48 17.42
N ASP A 46 13.44 4.37 17.68
CA ASP A 46 12.76 3.09 17.92
C ASP A 46 11.31 3.17 17.43
N VAL A 47 10.85 2.10 16.77
CA VAL A 47 9.47 1.92 16.33
C VAL A 47 9.06 0.48 16.55
N THR A 48 7.94 0.27 17.25
CA THR A 48 7.29 -1.03 17.34
C THR A 48 5.93 -0.95 16.66
N ALA A 49 5.71 -1.80 15.65
CA ALA A 49 4.43 -1.95 14.98
C ALA A 49 3.60 -3.08 15.60
N ARG A 50 2.31 -2.83 15.82
CA ARG A 50 1.33 -3.82 16.32
C ARG A 50 0.12 -3.86 15.40
N GLY A 51 -0.63 -4.95 15.46
CA GLY A 51 -1.76 -5.20 14.55
C GLY A 51 -1.27 -5.67 13.19
N ASP A 52 -2.12 -5.46 12.17
CA ASP A 52 -1.86 -5.93 10.80
C ASP A 52 -2.13 -4.82 9.78
N ILE A 53 -1.42 -4.87 8.64
CA ILE A 53 -1.80 -4.15 7.42
C ILE A 53 -2.10 -5.20 6.35
N VAL A 54 -3.31 -5.13 5.78
CA VAL A 54 -3.78 -6.07 4.76
C VAL A 54 -3.93 -5.36 3.43
N LEU A 55 -3.33 -5.90 2.39
CA LEU A 55 -3.47 -5.46 1.00
C LEU A 55 -4.31 -6.48 0.23
N THR A 56 -5.39 -6.03 -0.40
CA THR A 56 -6.18 -6.83 -1.33
C THR A 56 -6.02 -6.28 -2.74
N VAL A 57 -5.64 -7.12 -3.71
CA VAL A 57 -5.49 -6.76 -5.12
C VAL A 57 -6.44 -7.59 -5.97
N ALA A 58 -7.32 -6.92 -6.70
CA ALA A 58 -8.28 -7.53 -7.60
C ALA A 58 -7.65 -7.79 -9.00
N PRO A 59 -8.24 -8.70 -9.81
CA PRO A 59 -7.73 -9.02 -11.15
C PRO A 59 -7.66 -7.84 -12.12
N ASP A 60 -8.39 -6.75 -11.86
CA ASP A 60 -8.42 -5.53 -12.69
C ASP A 60 -7.41 -4.47 -12.24
N GLY A 61 -6.54 -4.82 -11.28
CA GLY A 61 -5.52 -3.95 -10.69
C GLY A 61 -6.02 -3.12 -9.52
N ARG A 62 -7.32 -3.06 -9.24
CA ARG A 62 -7.81 -2.31 -8.07
C ARG A 62 -7.26 -2.91 -6.79
N ALA A 63 -6.78 -2.05 -5.91
CA ALA A 63 -6.17 -2.41 -4.66
C ALA A 63 -6.83 -1.69 -3.48
N THR A 64 -6.86 -2.37 -2.34
CA THR A 64 -7.27 -1.77 -1.07
C THR A 64 -6.29 -2.20 0.01
N MET A 65 -5.69 -1.21 0.66
CA MET A 65 -4.84 -1.43 1.82
C MET A 65 -5.58 -0.97 3.08
N GLN A 66 -5.66 -1.86 4.06
CA GLN A 66 -6.44 -1.68 5.26
C GLN A 66 -5.61 -2.03 6.50
N PRO A 67 -5.28 -1.04 7.34
CA PRO A 67 -4.80 -1.28 8.68
C PRO A 67 -5.89 -1.93 9.54
N ARG A 68 -5.52 -2.93 10.37
CA ARG A 68 -6.42 -3.65 11.28
C ARG A 68 -5.81 -3.63 12.68
N ASN A 69 -6.41 -2.84 13.57
CA ASN A 69 -5.88 -2.57 14.92
C ASN A 69 -4.41 -2.12 14.89
N PHE A 70 -4.04 -1.31 13.88
CA PHE A 70 -2.66 -0.95 13.63
C PHE A 70 -2.22 0.20 14.54
N GLU A 71 -1.15 -0.04 15.28
CA GLU A 71 -0.55 0.92 16.20
C GLU A 71 0.97 0.93 16.03
N LEU A 72 1.56 2.11 16.17
CA LEU A 72 2.99 2.34 16.17
C LEU A 72 3.38 3.00 17.48
N ASP A 73 4.16 2.32 18.30
CA ASP A 73 4.87 2.99 19.38
C ASP A 73 6.16 3.56 18.80
N THR A 74 6.39 4.85 18.99
CA THR A 74 7.56 5.53 18.43
C THR A 74 8.30 6.34 19.49
N LEU A 75 9.62 6.29 19.40
CA LEU A 75 10.53 7.15 20.14
C LEU A 75 11.32 8.00 19.16
N ILE A 76 11.04 9.29 19.13
CA ILE A 76 11.76 10.29 18.34
C ILE A 76 12.68 11.07 19.29
N PRO A 77 13.95 11.35 18.91
CA PRO A 77 14.86 12.13 19.75
C PRO A 77 14.24 13.46 20.22
N ASN A 78 14.41 13.77 21.50
CA ASN A 78 13.89 14.97 22.15
C ASN A 78 12.35 15.10 22.15
N THR A 79 11.63 14.02 21.86
CA THR A 79 10.17 13.96 21.93
C THR A 79 9.76 12.89 22.96
N PRO A 80 8.78 13.15 23.83
CA PRO A 80 8.15 12.10 24.62
C PRO A 80 7.71 10.90 23.77
N PRO A 81 7.69 9.66 24.33
CA PRO A 81 7.14 8.51 23.65
C PRO A 81 5.71 8.78 23.18
N MET A 82 5.37 8.30 21.99
CA MET A 82 4.04 8.45 21.39
C MET A 82 3.56 7.10 20.87
N THR A 83 2.26 6.86 21.00
CA THR A 83 1.57 5.77 20.31
C THR A 83 0.69 6.37 19.22
N VAL A 84 0.91 5.94 17.98
CA VAL A 84 0.15 6.36 16.80
C VAL A 84 -0.76 5.22 16.36
N SER A 85 -2.07 5.38 16.49
CA SER A 85 -3.03 4.44 15.91
C SER A 85 -3.43 4.90 14.51
N VAL A 86 -3.46 3.99 13.53
CA VAL A 86 -3.95 4.31 12.17
C VAL A 86 -5.21 3.51 11.87
N THR A 87 -6.24 4.21 11.42
CA THR A 87 -7.51 3.61 10.99
C THR A 87 -7.92 4.15 9.63
N GLY A 88 -8.83 3.44 8.95
CA GLY A 88 -9.33 3.80 7.62
C GLY A 88 -8.87 2.81 6.56
N ALA A 89 -8.84 3.27 5.32
CA ALA A 89 -8.32 2.51 4.19
C ALA A 89 -7.71 3.44 3.14
N LEU A 90 -6.80 2.85 2.38
CA LEU A 90 -6.32 3.38 1.12
C LEU A 90 -6.87 2.52 -0.01
N THR A 91 -7.41 3.16 -1.03
CA THR A 91 -7.73 2.48 -2.29
C THR A 91 -6.83 3.00 -3.38
N GLY A 92 -6.45 2.14 -4.31
CA GLY A 92 -5.57 2.50 -5.40
C GLY A 92 -5.61 1.49 -6.53
N ARG A 93 -4.62 1.57 -7.41
CA ARG A 93 -4.47 0.68 -8.54
C ARG A 93 -3.03 0.27 -8.75
N PHE A 94 -2.79 -1.03 -8.90
CA PHE A 94 -1.55 -1.57 -9.40
C PHE A 94 -1.54 -1.65 -10.92
N GLN A 95 -0.39 -1.34 -11.49
CA GLN A 95 -0.03 -1.62 -12.86
C GLN A 95 1.36 -2.28 -12.84
N THR A 96 1.56 -3.26 -13.71
CA THR A 96 2.85 -3.95 -13.85
C THR A 96 3.31 -3.95 -15.30
N SER A 97 4.63 -3.97 -15.48
CA SER A 97 5.27 -4.14 -16.78
C SER A 97 6.59 -4.87 -16.58
N GLY A 98 6.62 -6.16 -16.90
CA GLY A 98 7.75 -7.03 -16.53
C GLY A 98 7.86 -7.11 -15.00
N ASN A 99 9.06 -6.88 -14.46
CA ASN A 99 9.29 -6.88 -13.01
C ASN A 99 9.10 -5.50 -12.36
N SER A 100 8.61 -4.52 -13.12
CA SER A 100 8.32 -3.19 -12.59
C SER A 100 6.87 -3.08 -12.15
N TYR A 101 6.63 -2.36 -11.06
CA TYR A 101 5.30 -2.03 -10.58
C TYR A 101 5.11 -0.51 -10.48
N TRP A 102 3.85 -0.10 -10.60
CA TRP A 102 3.35 1.23 -10.27
C TRP A 102 2.07 1.06 -9.47
N MET A 103 2.04 1.63 -8.26
CA MET A 103 0.86 1.76 -7.43
C MET A 103 0.47 3.23 -7.38
N GLU A 104 -0.75 3.53 -7.78
CA GLU A 104 -1.35 4.86 -7.65
C GLU A 104 -2.47 4.79 -6.61
N GLY A 105 -2.42 5.60 -5.56
CA GLY A 105 -3.52 5.71 -4.61
C GLY A 105 -4.58 6.69 -5.13
N GLU A 106 -5.82 6.22 -5.14
CA GLU A 106 -6.99 6.95 -5.67
C GLU A 106 -7.76 7.65 -4.56
N SER A 107 -7.82 7.06 -3.35
CA SER A 107 -8.54 7.66 -2.22
C SER A 107 -7.96 7.23 -0.87
N TYR A 108 -8.12 8.11 0.13
CA TYR A 108 -7.58 7.96 1.47
C TYR A 108 -8.60 8.36 2.51
N SER A 109 -8.69 7.58 3.57
CA SER A 109 -9.45 7.91 4.79
C SER A 109 -8.61 7.69 6.05
N LEU A 110 -7.28 7.72 5.90
CA LEU A 110 -6.36 7.39 6.99
C LEU A 110 -6.36 8.49 8.06
N VAL A 111 -6.70 8.10 9.28
CA VAL A 111 -6.62 8.97 10.47
C VAL A 111 -5.58 8.38 11.41
N GLY A 112 -4.50 9.13 11.63
CA GLY A 112 -3.55 8.88 12.70
C GLY A 112 -4.03 9.52 13.98
N THR A 113 -3.95 8.83 15.11
CA THR A 113 -4.12 9.48 16.42
C THR A 113 -2.90 9.24 17.27
N ALA A 114 -2.24 10.32 17.68
CA ALA A 114 -1.09 10.27 18.58
C ALA A 114 -1.54 10.59 20.02
N ASP A 115 -1.15 9.77 20.98
CA ASP A 115 -1.21 10.15 22.40
C ASP A 115 0.11 10.81 22.80
N PHE A 116 0.04 12.06 23.24
CA PHE A 116 1.16 12.83 23.77
C PHE A 116 0.84 13.32 25.18
N LEU A 117 1.50 12.73 26.17
CA LEU A 117 1.32 13.08 27.59
C LEU A 117 -0.15 12.98 28.08
N GLY A 118 -0.90 12.01 27.56
CA GLY A 118 -2.32 11.81 27.90
C GLY A 118 -3.27 12.71 27.11
N THR A 119 -2.76 13.47 26.14
CA THR A 119 -3.57 14.25 25.21
C THR A 119 -3.60 13.57 23.85
N ARG A 120 -4.80 13.19 23.40
CA ARG A 120 -5.01 12.63 22.06
C ARG A 120 -5.02 13.75 21.03
N MET A 121 -4.11 13.69 20.07
CA MET A 121 -4.07 14.56 18.90
C MET A 121 -4.41 13.76 17.64
N GLU A 122 -5.33 14.26 16.82
CA GLU A 122 -5.59 13.69 15.51
C GLU A 122 -4.60 14.26 14.49
N VAL A 123 -3.91 13.37 13.78
CA VAL A 123 -3.01 13.67 12.68
C VAL A 123 -3.71 13.18 11.41
N PRO A 124 -4.40 14.06 10.67
CA PRO A 124 -5.01 13.68 9.41
C PRO A 124 -3.91 13.40 8.38
N PHE A 125 -3.93 12.20 7.78
CA PHE A 125 -3.09 11.91 6.62
C PHE A 125 -3.78 12.51 5.38
N THR A 126 -3.46 13.77 5.08
CA THR A 126 -3.87 14.42 3.82
C THR A 126 -2.81 14.15 2.75
N GLY A 127 -3.21 14.10 1.47
CA GLY A 127 -2.36 13.81 0.30
C GLY A 127 -1.15 14.73 0.04
N ALA A 128 -0.68 15.49 1.02
CA ALA A 128 0.62 16.16 1.01
C ALA A 128 1.68 15.42 1.86
N ASN A 129 1.27 14.47 2.71
CA ASN A 129 2.13 13.65 3.57
C ASN A 129 2.07 12.19 3.10
N GLU A 130 2.29 11.99 1.81
CA GLU A 130 1.99 10.80 0.99
C GLU A 130 2.71 9.50 1.39
N TYR A 131 2.47 9.04 2.61
CA TYR A 131 2.72 7.67 3.03
C TYR A 131 1.63 6.80 2.42
N LEU A 132 2.04 5.77 1.68
CA LEU A 132 1.22 4.85 0.90
C LEU A 132 0.56 5.45 -0.37
N ALA A 133 0.76 6.74 -0.70
CA ALA A 133 -0.01 7.39 -1.76
C ALA A 133 0.30 6.94 -3.18
N GLY A 134 1.48 6.39 -3.35
CA GLY A 134 1.89 5.73 -4.57
C GLY A 134 3.31 5.25 -4.38
N ALA A 135 3.67 4.23 -5.13
CA ALA A 135 5.00 3.67 -5.13
C ALA A 135 5.27 3.08 -6.50
N SER A 136 6.51 3.22 -6.96
CA SER A 136 6.99 2.55 -8.15
C SER A 136 8.30 1.86 -7.82
N GLY A 137 8.68 0.88 -8.62
CA GLY A 137 9.93 0.19 -8.44
C GLY A 137 9.93 -1.16 -9.11
N ILE A 138 10.76 -2.05 -8.58
CA ILE A 138 10.78 -3.46 -8.96
C ILE A 138 10.10 -4.32 -7.90
N TYR A 139 9.57 -5.45 -8.31
CA TYR A 139 8.97 -6.40 -7.39
C TYR A 139 9.32 -7.84 -7.76
N GLY A 140 9.21 -8.72 -6.78
CA GLY A 140 9.20 -10.16 -6.94
C GLY A 140 7.96 -10.73 -6.26
N CYS A 141 7.34 -11.73 -6.88
CA CYS A 141 6.15 -12.38 -6.34
C CYS A 141 6.23 -13.90 -6.51
N THR A 142 5.72 -14.61 -5.52
CA THR A 142 5.51 -16.06 -5.49
C THR A 142 4.13 -16.35 -4.92
N ASP A 143 3.69 -17.61 -4.97
CA ASP A 143 2.42 -18.03 -4.37
C ASP A 143 2.33 -17.74 -2.85
N ALA A 144 3.47 -17.62 -2.17
CA ALA A 144 3.54 -17.45 -0.71
C ALA A 144 3.84 -16.02 -0.26
N GLY A 145 4.46 -15.19 -1.10
CA GLY A 145 4.93 -13.87 -0.70
C GLY A 145 5.30 -12.94 -1.84
N MET A 146 5.30 -11.64 -1.52
CA MET A 146 5.71 -10.56 -2.40
C MET A 146 6.78 -9.71 -1.74
N ALA A 147 7.70 -9.19 -2.55
CA ALA A 147 8.70 -8.22 -2.15
C ALA A 147 8.73 -7.05 -3.13
N PHE A 148 8.79 -5.82 -2.62
CA PHE A 148 8.90 -4.60 -3.40
C PHE A 148 10.20 -3.86 -3.06
N GLU A 149 10.88 -3.35 -4.07
CA GLU A 149 12.02 -2.44 -3.95
C GLU A 149 11.65 -1.12 -4.65
N PRO A 150 11.32 -0.06 -3.90
CA PRO A 150 10.81 1.19 -4.45
C PRO A 150 11.91 2.07 -5.08
N ASP A 151 11.58 2.72 -6.20
CA ASP A 151 12.41 3.70 -6.88
C ASP A 151 12.44 5.02 -6.09
N GLY A 152 13.23 5.08 -5.01
CA GLY A 152 13.48 6.29 -4.24
C GLY A 152 13.24 6.12 -2.74
N GLY A 153 14.34 6.03 -1.98
CA GLY A 153 14.34 6.03 -0.51
C GLY A 153 13.48 4.91 0.12
N PRO A 154 13.27 4.93 1.45
CA PRO A 154 12.27 4.07 2.07
C PRO A 154 10.92 4.40 1.44
N GLY A 155 10.40 3.47 0.64
CA GLY A 155 9.15 3.64 -0.07
C GLY A 155 7.98 3.77 0.88
N SER A 156 6.95 4.42 0.39
CA SER A 156 5.73 4.74 1.12
C SER A 156 4.90 3.49 1.49
N MET A 157 5.28 2.30 0.99
CA MET A 157 4.61 1.00 1.16
C MET A 157 5.57 -0.03 1.79
N PRO A 158 5.10 -0.93 2.68
CA PRO A 158 5.89 -2.06 3.14
C PRO A 158 6.50 -2.84 1.97
N ARG A 159 7.76 -3.26 2.11
CA ARG A 159 8.51 -4.01 1.13
C ARG A 159 8.09 -5.48 1.13
N SER A 160 7.84 -6.06 2.30
CA SER A 160 7.63 -7.51 2.45
C SER A 160 6.19 -7.87 2.79
N TRP A 161 5.65 -8.87 2.09
CA TRP A 161 4.25 -9.31 2.22
C TRP A 161 4.11 -10.83 2.16
N TYR A 162 3.15 -11.37 2.91
CA TYR A 162 2.82 -12.79 2.97
C TYR A 162 1.38 -13.04 2.56
N ARG A 163 1.13 -14.17 1.90
CA ARG A 163 -0.22 -14.57 1.48
C ARG A 163 -1.12 -14.84 2.69
N GLN A 164 -2.38 -14.38 2.63
CA GLN A 164 -3.45 -14.75 3.58
C GLN A 164 -4.34 -15.88 3.05
#